data_AF-A0A7V2EKN1-F1
#
_entry.id   AF-A0A7V2EKN1-F1
#
_cell.length_a   1.000
_cell.length_b   1.000
_cell.length_c   1.000
_cell.angle_alpha   90.00
_cell.angle_beta   90.00
_cell.angle_gamma   90.00
#
_symmetry.space_group_name_H-M   'P 1'
#
loop_
_entity.id
_entity.type
_entity.pdbx_description
1 polymer ?
#
loop_
_entity_poly.entity_id
_entity_poly.type
_entity_poly.pdbx_seq_one_letter_code
_entity_poly.pdbx_strand_id
1 'polypeptide(L)'
;MTIRRHSLVNALKLITSDDPEKISMGLEWFKEHIPGLEGEDYRQALQAVASVFTHDTYESPQYQGVVNEAVKVLVSQGELCIPYLLEMLADSDFKVEFNLAVVLGKMGSASVKPLMEAYQHSRHPAEKAFILYALGKISHDRISEAIPLMLAALDDSDREVRDSAARSLGKISEVIGPDKVPEDQRNEIFAKLLPKTRDEYSGVRSKAIRSLGKLSQNNFLTDEQKHELQTSLVEMLGKSGDFVWDSAFIVRREAEAVYKQLTGNEEV
;
A
#
# COMPACT_ATOMS: atom_id res chain seq x y z
N MET A 1 -7.53 -38.01 12.42
CA MET A 1 -6.84 -36.88 13.08
C MET A 1 -5.31 -37.04 13.11
N THR A 2 -4.76 -38.18 13.55
CA THR A 2 -3.29 -38.37 13.71
C THR A 2 -2.46 -38.21 12.43
N ILE A 3 -2.92 -38.74 11.30
CA ILE A 3 -2.21 -38.65 10.01
C ILE A 3 -2.13 -37.20 9.51
N ARG A 4 -3.21 -36.44 9.68
CA ARG A 4 -3.31 -35.03 9.26
C ARG A 4 -2.40 -34.10 10.06
N ARG A 5 -2.25 -34.38 11.35
CA ARG A 5 -1.36 -33.62 12.22
C ARG A 5 0.12 -33.95 11.94
N HIS A 6 0.42 -35.20 11.62
CA HIS A 6 1.77 -35.60 11.21
C HIS A 6 2.17 -34.97 9.86
N SER A 7 1.26 -34.91 8.88
CA SER A 7 1.55 -34.24 7.60
C SER A 7 1.73 -32.74 7.76
N LEU A 8 0.93 -32.07 8.61
CA LEU A 8 1.13 -30.66 8.94
C LEU A 8 2.51 -30.40 9.56
N VAL A 9 2.94 -31.21 10.53
CA VAL A 9 4.28 -31.09 11.15
C VAL A 9 5.40 -31.22 10.11
N ASN A 10 5.26 -32.10 9.13
CA ASN A 10 6.25 -32.24 8.07
C ASN A 10 6.26 -31.03 7.13
N ALA A 11 5.09 -30.50 6.76
CA ALA A 11 5.00 -29.28 5.95
C ALA A 11 5.59 -28.06 6.66
N LEU A 12 5.38 -27.94 7.97
CA LEU A 12 5.99 -26.90 8.80
C LEU A 12 7.53 -26.98 8.79
N LYS A 13 8.11 -28.19 8.82
CA LYS A 13 9.57 -28.35 8.73
C LYS A 13 10.11 -27.96 7.35
N LEU A 14 9.36 -28.23 6.29
CA LEU A 14 9.75 -27.91 4.92
C LEU A 14 9.78 -26.39 4.71
N ILE A 15 8.75 -25.68 5.17
CA ILE A 15 8.61 -24.23 4.94
C ILE A 15 9.57 -23.38 5.78
N THR A 16 10.09 -23.91 6.89
CA THR A 16 11.11 -23.23 7.71
C THR A 16 12.54 -23.57 7.30
N SER A 17 12.75 -24.23 6.15
CA SER A 17 14.07 -24.59 5.66
C SER A 17 14.76 -23.40 4.97
N ASP A 18 16.08 -23.33 5.00
CA ASP A 18 16.88 -22.36 4.22
C ASP A 18 17.07 -22.77 2.74
N ASP A 19 16.24 -23.69 2.25
CA ASP A 19 16.35 -24.30 0.93
C ASP A 19 15.08 -23.96 0.13
N PRO A 20 15.16 -23.10 -0.90
CA PRO A 20 14.00 -22.70 -1.68
C PRO A 20 13.20 -23.88 -2.25
N GLU A 21 13.85 -24.99 -2.61
CA GLU A 21 13.14 -26.17 -3.13
C GLU A 21 12.27 -26.81 -2.04
N LYS A 22 12.81 -26.93 -0.82
CA LYS A 22 12.04 -27.46 0.33
C LYS A 22 10.92 -26.50 0.74
N ILE A 23 11.17 -25.20 0.73
CA ILE A 23 10.13 -24.20 1.00
C ILE A 23 8.99 -24.38 0.00
N SER A 24 9.29 -24.49 -1.30
CA SER A 24 8.30 -24.69 -2.35
C SER A 24 7.49 -25.98 -2.15
N MET A 25 8.13 -27.09 -1.77
CA MET A 25 7.42 -28.32 -1.40
C MET A 25 6.44 -28.11 -0.22
N GLY A 26 6.86 -27.36 0.79
CA GLY A 26 5.99 -26.97 1.92
C GLY A 26 4.80 -26.12 1.45
N LEU A 27 5.04 -25.14 0.59
CA LEU A 27 4.01 -24.26 0.03
C LEU A 27 2.97 -25.00 -0.80
N GLU A 28 3.38 -25.95 -1.65
CA GLU A 28 2.43 -26.80 -2.39
C GLU A 28 1.57 -27.65 -1.45
N TRP A 29 2.14 -28.16 -0.35
CA TRP A 29 1.33 -28.84 0.65
C TRP A 29 0.28 -27.92 1.28
N PHE A 30 0.67 -26.70 1.69
CA PHE A 30 -0.24 -25.74 2.32
C PHE A 30 -1.37 -25.32 1.39
N LYS A 31 -1.07 -25.07 0.11
CA LYS A 31 -2.04 -24.74 -0.93
C LYS A 31 -3.18 -25.77 -1.00
N GLU A 32 -2.86 -27.05 -0.90
CA GLU A 32 -3.84 -28.14 -0.99
C GLU A 32 -4.60 -28.38 0.32
N HIS A 33 -3.99 -28.11 1.48
CA HIS A 33 -4.49 -28.62 2.76
C HIS A 33 -5.05 -27.56 3.71
N ILE A 34 -4.66 -26.27 3.57
CA ILE A 34 -5.18 -25.17 4.40
C ILE A 34 -6.72 -25.12 4.41
N PRO A 35 -7.45 -25.27 3.27
CA PRO A 35 -8.91 -25.12 3.26
C PRO A 35 -9.68 -26.07 4.18
N GLY A 36 -9.06 -27.16 4.64
CA GLY A 36 -9.70 -28.05 5.61
C GLY A 36 -9.12 -27.96 7.02
N LEU A 37 -8.11 -27.14 7.29
CA LEU A 37 -7.60 -26.91 8.65
C LEU A 37 -8.56 -26.01 9.42
N GLU A 38 -8.60 -26.17 10.74
CA GLU A 38 -9.48 -25.41 11.62
C GLU A 38 -8.73 -24.97 12.88
N GLY A 39 -9.22 -23.90 13.53
CA GLY A 39 -8.69 -23.42 14.81
C GLY A 39 -7.19 -23.11 14.75
N GLU A 40 -6.44 -23.67 15.70
CA GLU A 40 -5.01 -23.41 15.84
C GLU A 40 -4.18 -23.96 14.68
N ASP A 41 -4.56 -25.11 14.10
CA ASP A 41 -3.84 -25.68 12.96
C ASP A 41 -3.96 -24.76 11.72
N TYR A 42 -5.11 -24.10 11.54
CA TYR A 42 -5.31 -23.11 10.47
C TYR A 42 -4.45 -21.87 10.69
N ARG A 43 -4.49 -21.32 11.91
CA ARG A 43 -3.66 -20.16 12.30
C ARG A 43 -2.18 -20.44 12.09
N GLN A 44 -1.69 -21.58 12.58
CA GLN A 44 -0.30 -21.98 12.45
C GLN A 44 0.12 -22.14 10.99
N ALA A 45 -0.75 -22.70 10.13
CA ALA A 45 -0.47 -22.83 8.72
C ALA A 45 -0.32 -21.46 8.03
N LEU A 46 -1.22 -20.51 8.30
CA LEU A 46 -1.11 -19.15 7.76
C LEU A 46 0.17 -18.44 8.22
N GLN A 47 0.52 -18.56 9.51
CA GLN A 47 1.76 -17.99 10.06
C GLN A 47 3.01 -18.59 9.40
N ALA A 48 3.00 -19.90 9.16
CA ALA A 48 4.12 -20.58 8.51
C ALA A 48 4.27 -20.17 7.03
N VAL A 49 3.17 -19.94 6.33
CA VAL A 49 3.24 -19.37 4.96
C VAL A 49 3.73 -17.93 5.00
N ALA A 50 3.25 -17.12 5.94
CA ALA A 50 3.68 -15.73 6.08
C ALA A 50 5.16 -15.60 6.50
N SER A 51 5.73 -16.58 7.21
CA SER A 51 7.15 -16.55 7.59
C SER A 51 8.09 -16.59 6.39
N VAL A 52 7.64 -17.07 5.23
CA VAL A 52 8.45 -17.00 3.98
C VAL A 52 8.79 -15.55 3.63
N PHE A 53 7.97 -14.58 4.04
CA PHE A 53 8.21 -13.16 3.79
C PHE A 53 9.36 -12.56 4.62
N THR A 54 9.93 -13.29 5.58
CA THR A 54 11.12 -12.82 6.31
C THR A 54 12.40 -12.92 5.46
N HIS A 55 12.39 -13.72 4.38
CA HIS A 55 13.53 -13.84 3.48
C HIS A 55 13.77 -12.53 2.71
N ASP A 56 15.01 -12.06 2.75
CA ASP A 56 15.43 -10.88 1.98
C ASP A 56 15.65 -11.23 0.51
N THR A 57 14.70 -10.88 -0.36
CA THR A 57 14.84 -11.18 -1.80
C THR A 57 15.78 -10.22 -2.53
N TYR A 58 16.21 -9.13 -1.89
CA TYR A 58 17.20 -8.23 -2.47
C TYR A 58 18.61 -8.79 -2.29
N GLU A 59 18.94 -9.25 -1.08
CA GLU A 59 20.23 -9.88 -0.79
C GLU A 59 20.27 -11.35 -1.25
N SER A 60 19.12 -12.02 -1.30
CA SER A 60 19.00 -13.42 -1.70
C SER A 60 17.88 -13.61 -2.74
N PRO A 61 18.12 -13.23 -4.02
CA PRO A 61 17.14 -13.31 -5.11
C PRO A 61 16.55 -14.70 -5.34
N GLN A 62 17.25 -15.77 -4.93
CA GLN A 62 16.75 -17.15 -5.01
C GLN A 62 15.44 -17.36 -4.24
N TYR A 63 15.14 -16.56 -3.21
CA TYR A 63 13.87 -16.66 -2.47
C TYR A 63 12.70 -15.95 -3.16
N GLN A 64 12.95 -15.17 -4.22
CA GLN A 64 11.89 -14.43 -4.89
C GLN A 64 10.79 -15.34 -5.46
N GLY A 65 11.15 -16.54 -5.92
CA GLY A 65 10.20 -17.55 -6.38
C GLY A 65 9.24 -17.99 -5.27
N VAL A 66 9.79 -18.42 -4.13
CA VAL A 66 8.98 -18.92 -2.99
C VAL A 66 8.18 -17.82 -2.31
N VAL A 67 8.67 -16.57 -2.25
CA VAL A 67 7.88 -15.43 -1.78
C VAL A 67 6.66 -15.20 -2.68
N ASN A 68 6.84 -15.26 -4.00
CA ASN A 68 5.72 -15.14 -4.94
C ASN A 68 4.73 -16.29 -4.82
N GLU A 69 5.19 -17.51 -4.54
CA GLU A 69 4.35 -18.67 -4.27
C GLU A 69 3.57 -18.50 -2.96
N ALA A 70 4.23 -18.09 -1.87
CA ALA A 70 3.57 -17.82 -0.59
C ALA A 70 2.46 -16.77 -0.72
N VAL A 71 2.68 -15.70 -1.50
CA VAL A 71 1.62 -14.74 -1.83
C VAL A 71 0.44 -15.43 -2.52
N LYS A 72 0.66 -16.31 -3.50
CA LYS A 72 -0.42 -17.04 -4.19
C LYS A 72 -1.17 -17.97 -3.22
N VAL A 73 -0.45 -18.67 -2.34
CA VAL A 73 -1.04 -19.57 -1.34
C VAL A 73 -1.96 -18.81 -0.40
N LEU A 74 -1.55 -17.65 0.12
CA LEU A 74 -2.40 -16.85 1.00
C LEU A 74 -3.60 -16.25 0.24
N VAL A 75 -3.38 -15.72 -0.97
CA VAL A 75 -4.48 -15.18 -1.81
C VAL A 75 -5.53 -16.25 -2.11
N SER A 76 -5.13 -17.50 -2.36
CA SER A 76 -6.08 -18.59 -2.66
C SER A 76 -6.95 -19.01 -1.46
N GLN A 77 -6.61 -18.58 -0.23
CA GLN A 77 -7.45 -18.84 0.94
C GLN A 77 -8.66 -17.90 1.04
N GLY A 78 -8.68 -16.84 0.23
CA GLY A 78 -9.81 -15.91 0.14
C GLY A 78 -10.07 -15.14 1.44
N GLU A 79 -11.31 -14.70 1.61
CA GLU A 79 -11.70 -13.72 2.65
C GLU A 79 -11.50 -14.25 4.08
N LEU A 80 -11.58 -15.56 4.28
CA LEU A 80 -11.50 -16.19 5.61
C LEU A 80 -10.16 -15.97 6.30
N CYS A 81 -9.08 -15.78 5.54
CA CYS A 81 -7.77 -15.53 6.14
C CYS A 81 -7.52 -14.05 6.47
N ILE A 82 -8.34 -13.10 5.98
CA ILE A 82 -8.12 -11.67 6.15
C ILE A 82 -7.95 -11.27 7.64
N PRO A 83 -8.81 -11.69 8.59
CA PRO A 83 -8.62 -11.33 9.99
C PRO A 83 -7.27 -11.79 10.54
N TYR A 84 -6.81 -12.98 10.15
CA TYR A 84 -5.51 -13.51 10.57
C TYR A 84 -4.34 -12.74 9.95
N LEU A 85 -4.46 -12.32 8.69
CA LEU A 85 -3.41 -11.50 8.05
C LEU A 85 -3.32 -10.11 8.69
N LEU A 86 -4.46 -9.53 9.08
CA LEU A 86 -4.50 -8.25 9.80
C LEU A 86 -3.85 -8.36 11.19
N GLU A 87 -4.09 -9.44 11.93
CA GLU A 87 -3.41 -9.70 13.21
C GLU A 87 -1.88 -9.79 13.04
N MET A 88 -1.40 -10.38 11.94
CA MET A 88 0.05 -10.49 11.67
C MET A 88 0.71 -9.15 11.32
N LEU A 89 -0.04 -8.15 10.85
CA LEU A 89 0.51 -6.83 10.53
C LEU A 89 1.03 -6.09 11.77
N ALA A 90 0.43 -6.31 12.95
CA ALA A 90 0.68 -5.47 14.12
C ALA A 90 2.07 -5.61 14.75
N ASP A 91 2.79 -6.73 14.51
CA ASP A 91 4.04 -7.08 15.20
C ASP A 91 5.11 -7.71 14.28
N SER A 92 5.11 -7.39 12.97
CA SER A 92 5.99 -8.06 12.01
C SER A 92 7.10 -7.16 11.45
N ASP A 93 8.15 -7.78 10.90
CA ASP A 93 9.21 -7.07 10.18
C ASP A 93 8.65 -6.41 8.91
N PHE A 94 9.21 -5.28 8.50
CA PHE A 94 8.75 -4.50 7.35
C PHE A 94 8.56 -5.34 6.07
N LYS A 95 9.41 -6.36 5.83
CA LYS A 95 9.29 -7.26 4.66
C LYS A 95 8.00 -8.07 4.71
N VAL A 96 7.62 -8.54 5.89
CA VAL A 96 6.38 -9.27 6.12
C VAL A 96 5.19 -8.35 5.91
N GLU A 97 5.21 -7.15 6.50
CA GLU A 97 4.16 -6.16 6.35
C GLU A 97 3.92 -5.78 4.87
N PHE A 98 5.00 -5.55 4.10
CA PHE A 98 4.90 -5.24 2.68
C PHE A 98 4.26 -6.36 1.86
N ASN A 99 4.65 -7.62 2.11
CA ASN A 99 4.08 -8.76 1.39
C ASN A 99 2.64 -9.06 1.82
N LEU A 100 2.30 -8.90 3.10
CA LEU A 100 0.92 -9.01 3.58
C LEU A 100 0.02 -7.93 2.96
N ALA A 101 0.50 -6.69 2.84
CA ALA A 101 -0.22 -5.65 2.12
C ALA A 101 -0.45 -6.00 0.63
N VAL A 102 0.50 -6.68 -0.02
CA VAL A 102 0.34 -7.19 -1.40
C VAL A 102 -0.70 -8.30 -1.45
N VAL A 103 -0.71 -9.23 -0.48
CA VAL A 103 -1.72 -10.29 -0.38
C VAL A 103 -3.12 -9.69 -0.22
N LEU A 104 -3.29 -8.78 0.74
CA LEU A 104 -4.56 -8.09 0.99
C LEU A 104 -5.02 -7.26 -0.22
N GLY A 105 -4.09 -6.60 -0.92
CA GLY A 105 -4.37 -5.89 -2.17
C GLY A 105 -4.90 -6.82 -3.28
N LYS A 106 -4.30 -8.01 -3.42
CA LYS A 106 -4.72 -9.03 -4.40
C LYS A 106 -6.05 -9.69 -4.07
N MET A 107 -6.48 -9.69 -2.81
CA MET A 107 -7.82 -10.11 -2.41
C MET A 107 -8.91 -9.10 -2.81
N GLY A 108 -8.53 -7.90 -3.23
CA GLY A 108 -9.43 -6.95 -3.88
C GLY A 108 -10.49 -6.39 -2.94
N SER A 109 -11.75 -6.39 -3.39
CA SER A 109 -12.87 -5.80 -2.65
C SER A 109 -13.11 -6.41 -1.28
N ALA A 110 -12.80 -7.69 -1.10
CA ALA A 110 -12.93 -8.39 0.18
C ALA A 110 -12.14 -7.72 1.31
N SER A 111 -11.00 -7.11 0.99
CA SER A 111 -10.10 -6.49 1.97
C SER A 111 -10.52 -5.08 2.37
N VAL A 112 -11.37 -4.40 1.60
CA VAL A 112 -11.67 -2.96 1.81
C VAL A 112 -12.25 -2.71 3.19
N LYS A 113 -13.37 -3.37 3.53
CA LYS A 113 -14.03 -3.15 4.84
C LYS A 113 -13.18 -3.64 6.02
N PRO A 114 -12.59 -4.85 6.00
CA PRO A 114 -11.73 -5.29 7.09
C PRO A 114 -10.54 -4.36 7.35
N LEU A 115 -9.91 -3.82 6.31
CA LEU A 115 -8.83 -2.84 6.46
C LEU A 115 -9.34 -1.52 7.06
N MET A 116 -10.49 -1.02 6.62
CA MET A 116 -11.09 0.20 7.20
C MET A 116 -11.43 0.00 8.68
N GLU A 117 -11.96 -1.17 9.06
CA GLU A 117 -12.26 -1.52 10.45
C GLU A 117 -10.97 -1.65 11.27
N ALA A 118 -9.94 -2.31 10.76
CA ALA A 118 -8.64 -2.40 11.42
C ALA A 118 -8.03 -1.00 11.68
N TYR A 119 -8.11 -0.10 10.70
CA TYR A 119 -7.61 1.28 10.86
C TYR A 119 -8.29 2.02 12.01
N GLN A 120 -9.60 1.85 12.17
CA GLN A 120 -10.37 2.49 13.24
C GLN A 120 -10.03 1.96 14.63
N HIS A 121 -9.67 0.68 14.74
CA HIS A 121 -9.31 0.05 16.01
C HIS A 121 -7.83 0.21 16.38
N SER A 122 -6.96 0.47 15.38
CA SER A 122 -5.53 0.66 15.62
C SER A 122 -5.22 1.95 16.38
N ARG A 123 -4.33 1.83 17.37
CA ARG A 123 -3.75 2.95 18.12
C ARG A 123 -2.32 3.25 17.73
N HIS A 124 -1.70 2.41 16.89
CA HIS A 124 -0.30 2.48 16.54
C HIS A 124 -0.14 3.15 15.17
N PRO A 125 0.60 4.28 15.07
CA PRO A 125 0.76 4.97 13.78
C PRO A 125 1.38 4.11 12.68
N ALA A 126 2.33 3.23 13.03
CA ALA A 126 2.93 2.29 12.07
C ALA A 126 1.86 1.38 11.44
N GLU A 127 1.04 0.72 12.27
CA GLU A 127 -0.05 -0.15 11.81
C GLU A 127 -1.05 0.62 10.93
N LYS A 128 -1.45 1.84 11.35
CA LYS A 128 -2.29 2.72 10.54
C LYS A 128 -1.68 3.04 9.17
N ALA A 129 -0.40 3.37 9.12
CA ALA A 129 0.32 3.65 7.88
C ALA A 129 0.35 2.42 6.96
N PHE A 130 0.57 1.22 7.51
CA PHE A 130 0.53 -0.02 6.75
C PHE A 130 -0.86 -0.37 6.23
N ILE A 131 -1.90 -0.16 7.03
CA ILE A 131 -3.28 -0.37 6.60
C ILE A 131 -3.63 0.56 5.43
N LEU A 132 -3.24 1.84 5.49
CA LEU A 132 -3.38 2.77 4.37
C LEU A 132 -2.58 2.30 3.16
N TYR A 133 -1.35 1.82 3.35
CA TYR A 133 -0.54 1.27 2.26
C TYR A 133 -1.21 0.06 1.60
N ALA A 134 -1.78 -0.87 2.38
CA ALA A 134 -2.52 -2.03 1.89
C ALA A 134 -3.79 -1.64 1.13
N LEU A 135 -4.55 -0.65 1.62
CA LEU A 135 -5.68 -0.07 0.88
C LEU A 135 -5.22 0.46 -0.49
N GLY A 136 -4.06 1.12 -0.56
CA GLY A 136 -3.47 1.60 -1.81
C GLY A 136 -2.97 0.50 -2.77
N LYS A 137 -2.99 -0.78 -2.37
CA LYS A 137 -2.69 -1.95 -3.21
C LYS A 137 -3.93 -2.62 -3.78
N ILE A 138 -5.12 -2.24 -3.34
CA ILE A 138 -6.37 -2.83 -3.82
C ILE A 138 -6.66 -2.32 -5.23
N SER A 139 -6.67 -3.23 -6.20
CA SER A 139 -7.04 -2.94 -7.59
C SER A 139 -8.51 -3.30 -7.85
N HIS A 140 -9.44 -2.61 -7.19
CA HIS A 140 -10.88 -2.88 -7.32
C HIS A 140 -11.72 -1.61 -7.04
N ASP A 141 -12.81 -1.39 -7.78
CA ASP A 141 -13.69 -0.20 -7.71
C ASP A 141 -14.15 0.21 -6.30
N ARG A 142 -14.53 -0.76 -5.46
CA ARG A 142 -14.88 -0.55 -4.04
C ARG A 142 -13.83 0.17 -3.20
N ILE A 143 -12.59 0.33 -3.66
CA ILE A 143 -11.60 1.15 -2.96
C ILE A 143 -12.06 2.60 -2.75
N SER A 144 -13.00 3.09 -3.56
CA SER A 144 -13.62 4.40 -3.36
C SER A 144 -14.32 4.54 -2.00
N GLU A 145 -14.80 3.44 -1.38
CA GLU A 145 -15.39 3.43 -0.03
C GLU A 145 -14.39 3.92 1.03
N ALA A 146 -13.07 3.77 0.79
CA ALA A 146 -12.02 4.16 1.72
C ALA A 146 -11.53 5.61 1.55
N ILE A 147 -12.02 6.35 0.54
CA ILE A 147 -11.60 7.76 0.29
C ILE A 147 -11.78 8.64 1.54
N PRO A 148 -12.96 8.67 2.22
CA PRO A 148 -13.14 9.53 3.40
C PRO A 148 -12.15 9.23 4.52
N LEU A 149 -11.80 7.95 4.72
CA LEU A 149 -10.82 7.52 5.71
C LEU A 149 -9.42 8.04 5.35
N MET A 150 -9.02 7.92 4.09
CA MET A 150 -7.74 8.44 3.61
C MET A 150 -7.65 9.96 3.71
N LEU A 151 -8.74 10.67 3.43
CA LEU A 151 -8.80 12.13 3.57
C LEU A 151 -8.63 12.57 5.02
N ALA A 152 -9.27 11.88 5.97
CA ALA A 152 -9.08 12.14 7.39
C ALA A 152 -7.62 11.87 7.83
N ALA A 153 -7.00 10.80 7.32
CA ALA A 153 -5.63 10.41 7.64
C ALA A 153 -4.56 11.41 7.16
N LEU A 154 -4.87 12.29 6.19
CA LEU A 154 -3.95 13.38 5.79
C LEU A 154 -3.71 14.40 6.91
N ASP A 155 -4.57 14.45 7.92
CA ASP A 155 -4.47 15.36 9.06
C ASP A 155 -3.99 14.64 10.34
N ASP A 156 -3.52 13.39 10.23
CA ASP A 156 -2.97 12.66 11.37
C ASP A 156 -1.68 13.34 11.89
N SER A 157 -1.48 13.29 13.20
CA SER A 157 -0.27 13.79 13.87
C SER A 157 0.99 13.09 13.41
N ASP A 158 0.90 11.81 13.02
CA ASP A 158 2.04 11.02 12.59
C ASP A 158 2.30 11.19 11.09
N ARG A 159 3.55 11.48 10.74
CA ARG A 159 3.96 11.77 9.36
C ARG A 159 3.87 10.57 8.43
N GLU A 160 4.05 9.35 8.93
CA GLU A 160 4.02 8.12 8.11
C GLU A 160 2.56 7.78 7.75
N VAL A 161 1.62 8.08 8.65
CA VAL A 161 0.18 8.02 8.38
C VAL A 161 -0.18 9.04 7.29
N ARG A 162 0.28 10.30 7.40
CA ARG A 162 0.05 11.33 6.37
C ARG A 162 0.67 10.95 5.02
N ASP A 163 1.91 10.45 4.98
CA ASP A 163 2.56 9.98 3.74
C ASP A 163 1.79 8.83 3.11
N SER A 164 1.35 7.86 3.91
CA SER A 164 0.61 6.70 3.42
C SER A 164 -0.78 7.08 2.91
N ALA A 165 -1.47 8.00 3.58
CA ALA A 165 -2.73 8.56 3.12
C ALA A 165 -2.57 9.26 1.76
N ALA A 166 -1.56 10.14 1.63
CA ALA A 166 -1.27 10.83 0.38
C ALA A 166 -0.93 9.84 -0.75
N ARG A 167 -0.12 8.82 -0.45
CA ARG A 167 0.23 7.75 -1.40
C ARG A 167 -1.01 7.02 -1.89
N SER A 168 -1.90 6.62 -0.98
CA SER A 168 -3.06 5.79 -1.29
C SER A 168 -4.10 6.56 -2.10
N LEU A 169 -4.33 7.84 -1.80
CA LEU A 169 -5.19 8.71 -2.62
C LEU A 169 -4.68 8.84 -4.07
N GLY A 170 -3.37 9.00 -4.26
CA GLY A 170 -2.79 9.02 -5.62
C GLY A 170 -2.84 7.65 -6.32
N LYS A 171 -2.90 6.55 -5.57
CA LYS A 171 -3.05 5.19 -6.11
C LYS A 171 -4.47 4.90 -6.57
N ILE A 172 -5.48 5.44 -5.87
CA ILE A 172 -6.89 5.30 -6.27
C ILE A 172 -7.08 5.75 -7.72
N SER A 173 -6.51 6.88 -8.13
CA SER A 173 -6.67 7.38 -9.50
C SER A 173 -6.03 6.49 -10.58
N GLU A 174 -5.08 5.61 -10.22
CA GLU A 174 -4.50 4.63 -11.14
C GLU A 174 -5.38 3.36 -11.28
N VAL A 175 -6.31 3.15 -10.34
CA VAL A 175 -7.15 1.95 -10.25
C VAL A 175 -8.56 2.21 -10.79
N ILE A 176 -9.15 3.34 -10.42
CA ILE A 176 -10.53 3.70 -10.80
C ILE A 176 -10.57 5.00 -11.58
N GLY A 177 -11.46 5.06 -12.57
CA GLY A 177 -11.70 6.27 -13.34
C GLY A 177 -12.43 7.34 -12.52
N PRO A 178 -12.35 8.63 -12.93
CA PRO A 178 -13.04 9.72 -12.26
C PRO A 178 -14.57 9.58 -12.29
N ASP A 179 -15.14 8.79 -13.21
CA ASP A 179 -16.57 8.47 -13.27
C ASP A 179 -17.06 7.65 -12.07
N LYS A 180 -16.15 6.95 -11.37
CA LYS A 180 -16.44 6.14 -10.17
C LYS A 180 -16.29 6.91 -8.86
N VAL A 181 -15.79 8.15 -8.91
CA VAL A 181 -15.59 9.00 -7.73
C VAL A 181 -16.44 10.25 -7.89
N PRO A 182 -17.40 10.54 -6.98
CA PRO A 182 -18.20 11.76 -7.03
C PRO A 182 -17.35 13.01 -7.16
N GLU A 183 -17.83 14.00 -7.92
CA GLU A 183 -17.09 15.24 -8.16
C GLU A 183 -16.70 15.95 -6.87
N ASP A 184 -17.60 16.03 -5.90
CA ASP A 184 -17.32 16.61 -4.58
C ASP A 184 -16.15 15.90 -3.87
N GLN A 185 -16.07 14.58 -3.97
CA GLN A 185 -14.94 13.82 -3.41
C GLN A 185 -13.64 14.08 -4.18
N ARG A 186 -13.67 14.18 -5.51
CA ARG A 186 -12.48 14.53 -6.29
C ARG A 186 -11.96 15.92 -5.92
N ASN A 187 -12.87 16.87 -5.76
CA ASN A 187 -12.55 18.23 -5.31
C ASN A 187 -11.98 18.22 -3.88
N GLU A 188 -12.55 17.42 -2.98
CA GLU A 188 -12.03 17.28 -1.61
C GLU A 188 -10.63 16.64 -1.59
N ILE A 189 -10.36 15.64 -2.42
CA ILE A 189 -9.02 15.04 -2.58
C ILE A 189 -8.00 16.11 -2.95
N PHE A 190 -8.30 16.94 -3.96
CA PHE A 190 -7.41 18.02 -4.34
C PHE A 190 -7.22 19.04 -3.20
N ALA A 191 -8.32 19.52 -2.63
CA ALA A 191 -8.32 20.54 -1.57
C ALA A 191 -7.56 20.08 -0.31
N LYS A 192 -7.59 18.78 0.02
CA LYS A 192 -6.85 18.20 1.14
C LYS A 192 -5.39 17.88 0.82
N LEU A 193 -5.08 17.46 -0.41
CA LEU A 193 -3.70 17.13 -0.80
C LEU A 193 -2.84 18.36 -1.10
N LEU A 194 -3.41 19.42 -1.70
CA LEU A 194 -2.64 20.60 -2.08
C LEU A 194 -1.91 21.24 -0.89
N PRO A 195 -2.53 21.47 0.29
CA PRO A 195 -1.81 21.96 1.46
C PRO A 195 -0.67 21.06 1.93
N LYS A 196 -0.76 19.74 1.69
CA LYS A 196 0.29 18.77 2.08
C LYS A 196 1.54 18.87 1.24
N THR A 197 1.49 19.57 0.11
CA THR A 197 2.69 19.97 -0.64
C THR A 197 3.57 20.95 0.15
N ARG A 198 3.06 21.55 1.23
CA ARG A 198 3.78 22.42 2.19
C ARG A 198 3.88 21.82 3.59
N ASP A 199 3.73 20.49 3.73
CA ASP A 199 3.91 19.78 5.01
C ASP A 199 5.31 20.03 5.61
N GLU A 200 5.40 19.95 6.95
CA GLU A 200 6.66 20.10 7.68
C GLU A 200 7.70 19.04 7.27
N TYR A 201 7.25 17.84 6.87
CA TYR A 201 8.11 16.75 6.43
C TYR A 201 8.21 16.67 4.91
N SER A 202 9.45 16.69 4.41
CA SER A 202 9.75 16.59 2.98
C SER A 202 9.22 15.32 2.31
N GLY A 203 9.13 14.20 3.06
CA GLY A 203 8.53 12.95 2.59
C GLY A 203 7.08 13.17 2.17
N VAL A 204 6.27 13.74 3.06
CA VAL A 204 4.85 14.06 2.82
C VAL A 204 4.72 15.06 1.67
N ARG A 205 5.53 16.14 1.64
CA ARG A 205 5.53 17.11 0.52
C ARG A 205 5.74 16.42 -0.83
N SER A 206 6.81 15.63 -0.95
CA SER A 206 7.14 14.93 -2.19
C SER A 206 6.04 13.93 -2.59
N LYS A 207 5.38 13.31 -1.60
CA LYS A 207 4.29 12.35 -1.85
C LYS A 207 3.03 13.05 -2.34
N ALA A 208 2.64 14.15 -1.69
CA ALA A 208 1.48 14.95 -2.08
C ALA A 208 1.63 15.44 -3.53
N ILE A 209 2.80 15.98 -3.89
CA ILE A 209 3.12 16.41 -5.26
C ILE A 209 2.96 15.26 -6.25
N ARG A 210 3.60 14.11 -5.99
CA ARG A 210 3.49 12.93 -6.86
C ARG A 210 2.04 12.47 -7.02
N SER A 211 1.27 12.44 -5.92
CA SER A 211 -0.12 12.01 -5.94
C SER A 211 -1.01 12.98 -6.71
N LEU A 212 -0.80 14.29 -6.57
CA LEU A 212 -1.47 15.32 -7.38
C LEU A 212 -1.11 15.20 -8.87
N GLY A 213 0.14 14.87 -9.20
CA GLY A 213 0.54 14.54 -10.57
C GLY A 213 -0.23 13.36 -11.16
N LYS A 214 -0.39 12.27 -10.40
CA LYS A 214 -1.19 11.11 -10.80
C LYS A 214 -2.66 11.45 -10.98
N LEU A 215 -3.24 12.22 -10.07
CA LEU A 215 -4.62 12.69 -10.18
C LEU A 215 -4.81 13.50 -11.46
N SER A 216 -3.87 14.39 -11.79
CA SER A 216 -3.90 15.12 -13.06
C SER A 216 -3.82 14.20 -14.28
N GLN A 217 -2.93 13.21 -14.26
CA GLN A 217 -2.75 12.23 -15.34
C GLN A 217 -4.01 11.41 -15.63
N ASN A 218 -4.76 11.09 -14.58
CA ASN A 218 -5.95 10.24 -14.64
C ASN A 218 -7.27 11.05 -14.69
N ASN A 219 -7.20 12.33 -15.06
CA ASN A 219 -8.37 13.21 -15.23
C ASN A 219 -9.22 13.42 -13.96
N PHE A 220 -8.60 13.36 -12.78
CA PHE A 220 -9.28 13.70 -11.52
C PHE A 220 -9.32 15.21 -11.25
N LEU A 221 -8.40 15.97 -11.83
CA LEU A 221 -8.27 17.42 -11.60
C LEU A 221 -8.91 18.24 -12.72
N THR A 222 -9.61 19.32 -12.36
CA THR A 222 -10.07 20.34 -13.29
C THR A 222 -8.89 21.16 -13.82
N ASP A 223 -9.10 21.94 -14.89
CA ASP A 223 -8.05 22.80 -15.44
C ASP A 223 -7.66 23.93 -14.48
N GLU A 224 -8.61 24.43 -13.67
CA GLU A 224 -8.34 25.37 -12.59
C GLU A 224 -7.44 24.75 -11.52
N GLN A 225 -7.73 23.52 -11.07
CA GLN A 225 -6.91 22.81 -10.09
C GLN A 225 -5.51 22.48 -10.63
N LYS A 226 -5.39 22.14 -11.92
CA LYS A 226 -4.08 21.96 -12.58
C LYS A 226 -3.28 23.25 -12.60
N HIS A 227 -3.93 24.39 -12.86
CA HIS A 227 -3.28 25.70 -12.83
C HIS A 227 -2.83 26.09 -11.41
N GLU A 228 -3.66 25.85 -10.41
CA GLU A 228 -3.31 26.08 -9.00
C GLU A 228 -2.13 25.20 -8.57
N LEU A 229 -2.15 23.91 -8.95
CA LEU A 229 -1.02 23.01 -8.74
C LEU A 229 0.24 23.55 -9.43
N GLN A 230 0.16 23.93 -10.71
CA GLN A 230 1.28 24.48 -11.47
C GLN A 230 1.92 25.68 -10.75
N THR A 231 1.10 26.62 -10.27
CA THR A 231 1.56 27.78 -9.48
C THR A 231 2.34 27.35 -8.25
N SER A 232 1.81 26.38 -7.48
CA SER A 232 2.49 25.85 -6.31
C SER A 232 3.82 25.17 -6.65
N LEU A 233 3.94 24.52 -7.82
CA LEU A 233 5.18 23.88 -8.26
C LEU A 233 6.24 24.91 -8.69
N VAL A 234 5.84 26.00 -9.35
CA VAL A 234 6.74 27.10 -9.76
C VAL A 234 7.41 27.72 -8.54
N GLU A 235 6.64 27.97 -7.47
CA GLU A 235 7.18 28.44 -6.20
C GLU A 235 8.20 27.46 -5.61
N MET A 236 7.85 26.17 -5.51
CA MET A 236 8.75 25.15 -4.94
C MET A 236 10.05 24.97 -5.73
N LEU A 237 10.03 25.26 -7.03
CA LEU A 237 11.20 25.22 -7.90
C LEU A 237 12.04 26.50 -7.85
N GLY A 238 11.63 27.52 -7.08
CA GLY A 238 12.31 28.81 -7.03
C GLY A 238 12.21 29.60 -8.33
N LYS A 239 11.20 29.30 -9.16
CA LYS A 239 10.93 29.98 -10.43
C LYS A 239 10.03 31.20 -10.25
N SER A 240 9.57 31.47 -9.03
CA SER A 240 8.88 32.71 -8.65
C SER A 240 9.87 33.86 -8.43
N GLY A 241 9.38 35.11 -8.48
CA GLY A 241 10.23 36.32 -8.39
C GLY A 241 11.02 36.46 -7.09
N ASP A 242 10.65 35.73 -6.05
CA ASP A 242 11.30 35.77 -4.72
C ASP A 242 12.45 34.74 -4.60
N PHE A 243 12.64 33.85 -5.59
CA PHE A 243 13.71 32.84 -5.66
C PHE A 243 13.84 31.90 -4.45
N VAL A 244 12.81 31.78 -3.61
CA VAL A 244 12.75 30.82 -2.51
C VAL A 244 12.24 29.49 -3.05
N TRP A 245 13.09 28.45 -3.05
CA TRP A 245 12.70 27.09 -3.41
C TRP A 245 12.52 26.18 -2.18
N ASP A 246 11.91 25.02 -2.38
CA ASP A 246 11.87 23.99 -1.35
C ASP A 246 13.30 23.51 -1.02
N SER A 247 13.65 23.34 0.26
CA SER A 247 15.00 22.94 0.67
C SER A 247 15.33 21.47 0.31
N ALA A 248 14.34 20.60 0.22
CA ALA A 248 14.54 19.17 0.00
C ALA A 248 14.63 18.85 -1.50
N PHE A 249 15.76 18.27 -1.92
CA PHE A 249 15.98 17.87 -3.31
C PHE A 249 14.89 16.94 -3.85
N ILE A 250 14.44 15.97 -3.02
CA ILE A 250 13.39 15.04 -3.41
C ILE A 250 12.08 15.76 -3.76
N VAL A 251 11.73 16.82 -3.03
CA VAL A 251 10.52 17.61 -3.29
C VAL A 251 10.66 18.35 -4.62
N ARG A 252 11.79 19.02 -4.85
CA ARG A 252 12.07 19.71 -6.12
C ARG A 252 12.05 18.75 -7.31
N ARG A 253 12.62 17.54 -7.16
CA ARG A 253 12.61 16.51 -8.20
C ARG A 253 11.19 16.07 -8.58
N GLU A 254 10.33 15.81 -7.59
CA GLU A 254 8.92 15.49 -7.86
C GLU A 254 8.17 16.69 -8.46
N ALA A 255 8.43 17.91 -7.96
CA ALA A 255 7.81 19.12 -8.49
C ALA A 255 8.15 19.35 -9.95
N GLU A 256 9.42 19.16 -10.32
CA GLU A 256 9.88 19.28 -11.70
C GLU A 256 9.20 18.23 -12.60
N ALA A 257 9.15 16.98 -12.17
CA ALA A 257 8.51 15.91 -12.93
C ALA A 257 7.02 16.20 -13.20
N VAL A 258 6.28 16.62 -12.17
CA VAL A 258 4.86 16.97 -12.32
C VAL A 258 4.67 18.25 -13.12
N TYR A 259 5.55 19.25 -12.98
CA TYR A 259 5.48 20.48 -13.76
C TYR A 259 5.67 20.21 -15.27
N LYS A 260 6.66 19.39 -15.63
CA LYS A 260 6.89 18.96 -17.03
C LYS A 260 5.65 18.23 -17.58
N GLN A 261 5.08 17.32 -16.78
CA GLN A 261 3.86 16.62 -17.12
C GLN A 261 2.68 17.55 -17.39
N LEU A 262 2.50 18.60 -16.59
CA LEU A 262 1.39 19.56 -16.73
C LEU A 262 1.55 20.49 -17.95
N THR A 263 2.80 20.86 -18.27
CA THR A 263 3.08 21.89 -19.28
C THR A 263 3.50 21.36 -20.64
N GLY A 264 3.91 20.09 -20.72
CA GLY A 264 4.48 19.51 -21.94
C GLY A 264 5.87 20.05 -22.32
N ASN A 265 6.48 20.90 -21.47
CA ASN A 265 7.83 21.44 -21.70
C ASN A 265 8.89 20.50 -21.14
N GLU A 266 9.83 20.06 -21.99
CA GLU A 266 10.98 19.24 -21.59
C GLU A 266 12.16 20.08 -21.07
N GLU A 267 12.23 21.37 -21.43
CA GLU A 267 13.29 22.28 -21.03
C GLU A 267 13.07 22.83 -19.62
N VAL A 268 14.04 22.57 -18.74
CA VAL A 268 14.24 23.20 -17.42
C VAL A 268 15.68 23.66 -17.32
#